data_AF-A0A0A3IWX2-F1
#
_entry.id   AF-A0A0A3IWX2-F1
#
_cell.length_a   1.000
_cell.length_b   1.000
_cell.length_c   1.000
_cell.angle_alpha   90.00
_cell.angle_beta   90.00
_cell.angle_gamma   90.00
#
_symmetry.space_group_name_H-M   'P 1'
#
loop_
_entity.id
_entity.type
_entity.pdbx_description
1 polymer ?
#
loop_
_entity_poly.entity_id
_entity_poly.type
_entity_poly.pdbx_seq_one_letter_code
_entity_poly.pdbx_strand_id
1 'polypeptide(L)'
;MLLSAVPNVTKETLSYKEEHIRTLKGILADQLEDLTELSTIIGYLKGFKDVGIDRAEKGKYSGKIEQIEEKQKIRFDKMDEMINENRREIKKEKTHDGTVLLYGKEVRKLEAGLRTLRLFTCDVIKMLAPDSTIMNRADDRIGYFEKRSAALEVEMKMMMERLSAL
;
A
#
# COMPACT_ATOMS: atom_id res chain seq x y z
N MET A 1 13.50 -14.72 -46.97
CA MET A 1 12.78 -13.72 -46.15
C MET A 1 12.15 -14.48 -45.00
N LEU A 2 12.68 -14.35 -43.79
CA LEU A 2 12.12 -14.96 -42.58
C LEU A 2 10.99 -14.04 -42.09
N LEU A 3 9.75 -14.46 -42.30
CA LEU A 3 8.59 -13.87 -41.63
C LEU A 3 8.73 -14.19 -40.13
N SER A 4 9.12 -13.20 -39.35
CA SER A 4 9.09 -13.27 -37.89
C SER A 4 7.66 -13.56 -37.45
N ALA A 5 7.47 -14.71 -36.80
CA ALA A 5 6.23 -15.08 -36.15
C ALA A 5 5.88 -14.01 -35.11
N VAL A 6 4.86 -13.20 -35.40
CA VAL A 6 4.24 -12.34 -34.40
C VAL A 6 3.51 -13.27 -33.43
N PRO A 7 3.78 -13.21 -32.11
CA PRO A 7 3.07 -14.05 -31.14
C PRO A 7 1.58 -13.74 -31.24
N ASN A 8 0.78 -14.79 -31.43
CA ASN A 8 -0.67 -14.70 -31.54
C ASN A 8 -1.22 -14.41 -30.14
N VAL A 9 -1.30 -13.13 -29.77
CA VAL A 9 -1.91 -12.70 -28.51
C VAL A 9 -3.40 -13.01 -28.60
N THR A 10 -3.86 -14.03 -27.89
CA THR A 10 -5.27 -14.43 -27.88
C THR A 10 -6.10 -13.39 -27.11
N LYS A 11 -7.37 -13.18 -27.52
CA LYS A 11 -8.28 -12.24 -26.85
C LYS A 11 -8.43 -12.52 -25.34
N GLU A 12 -8.30 -13.78 -24.94
CA GLU A 12 -8.34 -14.22 -23.54
C GLU A 12 -7.17 -13.66 -22.71
N THR A 13 -5.96 -13.62 -23.29
CA THR A 13 -4.77 -13.05 -22.62
C THR A 13 -4.87 -11.53 -22.46
N LEU A 14 -5.48 -10.84 -23.44
CA LEU A 14 -5.73 -9.39 -23.33
C LEU A 14 -6.72 -9.08 -22.21
N SER A 15 -7.83 -9.83 -22.15
CA SER A 15 -8.87 -9.67 -21.12
C SER A 15 -8.34 -9.93 -19.70
N TYR A 16 -7.50 -10.96 -19.53
CA TYR A 16 -6.85 -11.29 -18.26
C TYR A 16 -5.93 -10.16 -17.77
N LYS A 17 -5.12 -9.61 -18.68
CA LYS A 17 -4.21 -8.49 -18.36
C LYS A 17 -4.98 -7.24 -17.94
N GLU A 18 -6.00 -6.85 -18.69
CA GLU A 18 -6.80 -5.66 -18.41
C GLU A 18 -7.48 -5.74 -17.03
N GLU A 19 -7.98 -6.93 -16.65
CA GLU A 19 -8.58 -7.16 -15.34
C GLU A 19 -7.58 -7.00 -14.20
N HIS A 20 -6.37 -7.56 -14.35
CA HIS A 20 -5.33 -7.41 -13.34
C HIS A 20 -4.80 -5.99 -13.23
N ILE A 21 -4.63 -5.28 -14.35
CA ILE A 21 -4.26 -3.86 -14.33
C ILE A 21 -5.34 -3.04 -13.62
N ARG A 22 -6.63 -3.28 -13.93
CA ARG A 22 -7.75 -2.63 -13.23
C ARG A 22 -7.72 -2.93 -11.73
N THR A 23 -7.42 -4.16 -11.35
CA THR A 23 -7.28 -4.57 -9.95
C THR A 23 -6.13 -3.84 -9.25
N LEU A 24 -4.95 -3.76 -9.87
CA LEU A 24 -3.79 -3.04 -9.30
C LEU A 24 -4.09 -1.55 -9.14
N LYS A 25 -4.82 -0.93 -10.08
CA LYS A 25 -5.29 0.45 -9.95
C LYS A 25 -6.25 0.62 -8.77
N GLY A 26 -7.19 -0.32 -8.57
CA GLY A 26 -8.07 -0.32 -7.40
C GLY A 26 -7.29 -0.39 -6.08
N ILE A 27 -6.31 -1.31 -6.00
CA ILE A 27 -5.43 -1.45 -4.83
C ILE A 27 -4.68 -0.14 -4.53
N LEU A 28 -4.13 0.52 -5.55
CA LEU A 28 -3.42 1.80 -5.37
C LEU A 28 -4.35 2.93 -4.90
N ALA A 29 -5.60 2.96 -5.38
CA ALA A 29 -6.57 3.94 -4.91
C ALA A 29 -6.85 3.73 -3.41
N ASP A 30 -7.12 2.49 -2.99
CA ASP A 30 -7.34 2.16 -1.58
C ASP A 30 -6.10 2.46 -0.71
N GLN A 31 -4.89 2.25 -1.24
CA GLN A 31 -3.65 2.61 -0.55
C GLN A 31 -3.52 4.12 -0.32
N LEU A 32 -3.91 4.94 -1.30
CA LEU A 32 -3.90 6.40 -1.18
C LEU A 32 -4.94 6.90 -0.18
N GLU A 33 -6.11 6.27 -0.13
CA GLU A 33 -7.13 6.56 0.90
C GLU A 33 -6.60 6.25 2.30
N ASP A 34 -6.02 5.06 2.51
CA ASP A 34 -5.44 4.69 3.79
C ASP A 34 -4.26 5.61 4.17
N LEU A 35 -3.42 6.03 3.21
CA LEU A 35 -2.35 7.01 3.44
C LEU A 35 -2.91 8.37 3.90
N THR A 36 -4.01 8.82 3.31
CA THR A 36 -4.70 10.06 3.66
C THR A 36 -5.26 9.98 5.09
N GLU A 37 -5.88 8.85 5.42
CA GLU A 37 -6.40 8.60 6.77
C GLU A 37 -5.27 8.61 7.82
N LEU A 38 -4.17 7.88 7.56
CA LEU A 38 -3.01 7.87 8.46
C LEU A 38 -2.40 9.27 8.63
N SER A 39 -2.30 10.04 7.55
CA SER A 39 -1.78 11.41 7.57
C SER A 39 -2.67 12.35 8.38
N THR A 40 -3.99 12.17 8.28
CA THR A 40 -4.98 12.91 9.08
C THR A 40 -4.83 12.60 10.57
N ILE A 41 -4.67 11.32 10.92
CA ILE A 41 -4.44 10.90 12.31
C ILE A 41 -3.13 11.49 12.85
N ILE A 42 -2.03 11.41 12.10
CA ILE A 42 -0.74 11.98 12.51
C ILE A 42 -0.82 13.50 12.66
N GLY A 43 -1.49 14.19 11.73
CA GLY A 43 -1.69 15.64 11.81
C GLY A 43 -2.42 16.05 13.09
N TYR A 44 -3.42 15.27 13.50
CA TYR A 44 -4.08 15.45 14.78
C TYR A 44 -3.12 15.17 15.96
N LEU A 45 -2.48 14.01 16.01
CA LEU A 45 -1.60 13.61 17.13
C LEU A 45 -0.43 14.58 17.34
N LYS A 46 0.06 15.20 16.27
CA LYS A 46 1.08 16.26 16.31
C LYS A 46 0.67 17.44 17.19
N GLY A 47 -0.62 17.81 17.21
CA GLY A 47 -1.14 18.87 18.07
C GLY A 47 -1.19 18.51 19.56
N PHE A 48 -1.12 17.21 19.88
CA PHE A 48 -1.28 16.68 21.24
C PHE A 48 0.00 16.02 21.78
N LYS A 49 1.14 16.20 21.10
CA LYS A 49 2.39 15.51 21.45
C LYS A 49 2.93 15.82 22.86
N ASP A 50 2.65 17.02 23.36
CA ASP A 50 3.16 17.52 24.65
C ASP A 50 2.18 17.25 25.80
N VAL A 51 0.88 17.14 25.50
CA VAL A 51 -0.20 16.98 26.49
C VAL A 51 -0.75 15.55 26.55
N GLY A 52 -0.44 14.72 25.55
CA GLY A 52 -1.00 13.39 25.39
C GLY A 52 -2.44 13.39 24.85
N ILE A 53 -2.96 12.19 24.64
CA ILE A 53 -4.34 11.93 24.23
C ILE A 53 -5.11 11.24 25.36
N ASP A 54 -6.43 11.33 25.37
CA ASP A 54 -7.26 10.63 26.34
C ASP A 54 -7.55 9.16 25.94
N ARG A 55 -8.26 8.42 26.81
CA ARG A 55 -8.60 7.01 26.56
C ARG A 55 -9.57 6.84 25.38
N ALA A 56 -10.49 7.78 25.17
CA ALA A 56 -11.47 7.70 24.08
C ALA A 56 -10.80 7.95 22.73
N GLU A 57 -9.89 8.93 22.66
CA GLU A 57 -9.06 9.23 21.50
C GLU A 57 -8.15 8.04 21.17
N LYS A 58 -7.45 7.48 22.17
CA LYS A 58 -6.67 6.24 22.01
C LYS A 58 -7.52 5.13 21.39
N GLY A 59 -8.69 4.85 21.94
CA GLY A 59 -9.59 3.80 21.45
C GLY A 59 -10.03 4.05 20.01
N LYS A 60 -10.47 5.29 19.70
CA LYS A 60 -10.91 5.70 18.36
C LYS A 60 -9.81 5.50 17.32
N TYR A 61 -8.60 6.01 17.57
CA TYR A 61 -7.53 5.92 16.59
C TYR A 61 -6.94 4.51 16.48
N SER A 62 -6.89 3.75 17.58
CA SER A 62 -6.45 2.35 17.52
C SER A 62 -7.40 1.51 16.67
N GLY A 63 -8.71 1.68 16.82
CA GLY A 63 -9.71 0.98 15.98
C GLY A 63 -9.60 1.33 14.50
N LYS A 64 -9.30 2.60 14.16
CA LYS A 64 -9.01 2.99 12.77
C LYS A 64 -7.76 2.30 12.22
N ILE A 65 -6.70 2.20 13.01
CA ILE A 65 -5.46 1.50 12.63
C ILE A 65 -5.71 0.00 12.40
N GLU A 66 -6.55 -0.64 13.22
CA GLU A 66 -6.95 -2.04 13.04
C GLU A 66 -7.74 -2.25 11.74
N GLN A 67 -8.66 -1.33 11.40
CA GLN A 67 -9.38 -1.39 10.13
C GLN A 67 -8.44 -1.29 8.92
N ILE A 68 -7.47 -0.38 8.98
CA ILE A 68 -6.45 -0.25 7.92
C ILE A 68 -5.63 -1.53 7.84
N GLU A 69 -5.20 -2.10 8.97
CA GLU A 69 -4.45 -3.36 9.01
C GLU A 69 -5.16 -4.51 8.29
N GLU A 70 -6.46 -4.68 8.53
CA GLU A 70 -7.25 -5.73 7.89
C GLU A 70 -7.32 -5.51 6.37
N LYS A 71 -7.55 -4.27 5.93
CA LYS A 71 -7.51 -3.93 4.49
C LYS A 71 -6.13 -4.22 3.89
N GLN A 72 -5.03 -3.88 4.58
CA GLN A 72 -3.68 -4.16 4.09
C GLN A 72 -3.45 -5.66 3.89
N LYS A 73 -3.92 -6.49 4.83
CA LYS A 73 -3.80 -7.95 4.75
C LYS A 73 -4.52 -8.50 3.51
N ILE A 74 -5.77 -8.08 3.30
CA ILE A 74 -6.56 -8.48 2.12
C ILE A 74 -5.84 -8.08 0.82
N ARG A 75 -5.29 -6.86 0.75
CA ARG A 75 -4.55 -6.39 -0.45
C ARG A 75 -3.25 -7.16 -0.66
N PHE A 76 -2.51 -7.49 0.39
CA PHE A 76 -1.31 -8.34 0.28
C PHE A 76 -1.65 -9.70 -0.29
N ASP A 77 -2.66 -10.37 0.27
CA ASP A 77 -3.07 -11.71 -0.17
C ASP A 77 -3.49 -11.68 -1.65
N LYS A 78 -4.29 -10.68 -2.03
CA LYS A 78 -4.74 -10.48 -3.41
C LYS A 78 -3.58 -10.24 -4.39
N MET A 79 -2.61 -9.39 -4.03
CA MET A 79 -1.42 -9.16 -4.86
C MET A 79 -0.56 -10.42 -4.97
N ASP A 80 -0.35 -11.14 -3.86
CA ASP A 80 0.47 -12.35 -3.83
C ASP A 80 -0.16 -13.46 -4.67
N GLU A 81 -1.49 -13.61 -4.65
CA GLU A 81 -2.20 -14.53 -5.54
C GLU A 81 -1.95 -14.19 -7.01
N MET A 82 -2.22 -12.95 -7.43
CA MET A 82 -2.02 -12.48 -8.82
C MET A 82 -0.57 -12.66 -9.30
N ILE A 83 0.40 -12.28 -8.46
CA ILE A 83 1.83 -12.39 -8.77
C ILE A 83 2.22 -13.86 -8.97
N ASN A 84 1.74 -14.74 -8.09
CA ASN A 84 2.09 -16.16 -8.13
C ASN A 84 1.41 -16.88 -9.29
N GLU A 85 0.18 -16.52 -9.63
CA GLU A 85 -0.52 -17.04 -10.80
C GLU A 85 0.22 -16.69 -12.08
N ASN A 86 0.47 -15.40 -12.36
CA ASN A 86 1.19 -14.97 -13.56
C ASN A 86 2.60 -15.59 -13.64
N ARG A 87 3.30 -15.71 -12.50
CA ARG A 87 4.58 -16.43 -12.45
C ARG A 87 4.46 -17.90 -12.83
N ARG A 88 3.39 -18.59 -12.42
CA ARG A 88 3.15 -20.00 -12.79
C ARG A 88 2.82 -20.13 -14.27
N GLU A 89 2.05 -19.19 -14.84
CA GLU A 89 1.73 -19.19 -16.27
C GLU A 89 2.96 -18.98 -17.14
N ILE A 90 3.84 -18.05 -16.77
CA ILE A 90 5.13 -17.83 -17.43
C ILE A 90 5.99 -19.10 -17.39
N LYS A 91 6.08 -19.75 -16.22
CA LYS A 91 6.83 -21.00 -16.07
C LYS A 91 6.27 -22.17 -16.89
N LYS A 92 4.96 -22.16 -17.16
CA LYS A 92 4.28 -23.16 -17.98
C LYS A 92 4.25 -22.77 -19.47
N GLU A 93 4.95 -21.70 -19.86
CA GLU A 93 4.98 -21.16 -21.22
C GLU A 93 3.59 -20.80 -21.77
N LYS A 94 2.62 -20.57 -20.88
CA LYS A 94 1.26 -20.15 -21.25
C LYS A 94 1.20 -18.66 -21.63
N THR A 95 2.15 -17.88 -21.13
CA THR A 95 2.33 -16.47 -21.47
C THR A 95 3.81 -16.11 -21.36
N HIS A 96 4.23 -15.11 -22.15
CA HIS A 96 5.54 -14.45 -21.98
C HIS A 96 5.39 -13.04 -21.40
N ASP A 97 4.17 -12.59 -21.14
CA ASP A 97 3.90 -11.27 -20.57
C ASP A 97 4.08 -11.27 -19.05
N GLY A 98 5.18 -10.66 -18.60
CA GLY A 98 5.51 -10.46 -17.19
C GLY A 98 5.00 -9.16 -16.58
N THR A 99 4.10 -8.43 -17.26
CA THR A 99 3.60 -7.12 -16.80
C THR A 99 2.96 -7.23 -15.41
N VAL A 100 2.03 -8.19 -15.19
CA VAL A 100 1.35 -8.37 -13.90
C VAL A 100 2.35 -8.70 -12.79
N LEU A 101 3.32 -9.57 -13.07
CA LEU A 101 4.40 -9.89 -12.14
C LEU A 101 5.24 -8.66 -11.77
N LEU A 102 5.61 -7.83 -12.74
CA LEU A 102 6.44 -6.63 -12.53
C LEU A 102 5.68 -5.59 -11.71
N TYR A 103 4.53 -5.14 -12.21
CA TYR A 103 3.78 -4.06 -11.57
C TYR A 103 3.14 -4.51 -10.25
N GLY A 104 2.70 -5.77 -10.14
CA GLY A 104 2.20 -6.32 -8.89
C GLY A 104 3.24 -6.26 -7.77
N LYS A 105 4.51 -6.58 -8.07
CA LYS A 105 5.61 -6.46 -7.09
C LYS A 105 5.86 -5.02 -6.65
N GLU A 106 5.81 -4.07 -7.58
CA GLU A 106 5.99 -2.66 -7.25
C GLU A 106 4.84 -2.13 -6.38
N VAL A 107 3.57 -2.44 -6.71
CA VAL A 107 2.41 -2.05 -5.87
C VAL A 107 2.49 -2.71 -4.49
N ARG A 108 2.95 -3.96 -4.41
CA ARG A 108 3.18 -4.67 -3.14
C ARG A 108 4.25 -4.01 -2.28
N LYS A 109 5.30 -3.45 -2.90
CA LYS A 109 6.33 -2.68 -2.20
C LYS A 109 5.77 -1.38 -1.63
N LEU A 110 4.85 -0.72 -2.33
CA LEU A 110 4.15 0.47 -1.82
C LEU A 110 3.29 0.13 -0.60
N GLU A 111 2.57 -1.01 -0.61
CA GLU A 111 1.82 -1.52 0.55
C GLU A 111 2.73 -1.73 1.77
N ALA A 112 3.95 -2.27 1.55
CA ALA A 112 4.92 -2.43 2.63
C ALA A 112 5.37 -1.07 3.21
N GLY A 113 5.53 -0.05 2.36
CA GLY A 113 5.78 1.32 2.81
C GLY A 113 4.63 1.88 3.65
N LEU A 114 3.39 1.66 3.22
CA LEU A 114 2.18 2.06 3.94
C LEU A 114 2.07 1.35 5.29
N ARG A 115 2.43 0.06 5.35
CA ARG A 115 2.50 -0.71 6.61
C ARG A 115 3.48 -0.09 7.59
N THR A 116 4.65 0.36 7.14
CA THR A 116 5.62 1.05 8.01
C THR A 116 5.02 2.32 8.60
N LEU A 117 4.32 3.12 7.78
CA LEU A 117 3.65 4.33 8.24
C LEU A 117 2.56 4.03 9.28
N ARG A 118 1.73 3.00 9.05
CA ARG A 118 0.73 2.51 10.01
C ARG A 118 1.37 2.14 11.36
N LEU A 119 2.49 1.42 11.33
CA LEU A 119 3.21 1.04 12.55
C LEU A 119 3.73 2.27 13.30
N PHE A 120 4.25 3.29 12.60
CA PHE A 120 4.64 4.55 13.24
C PHE A 120 3.44 5.28 13.85
N THR A 121 2.30 5.33 13.17
CA THR A 121 1.08 5.92 13.76
C THR A 121 0.64 5.17 15.01
N CYS A 122 0.70 3.84 15.02
CA CYS A 122 0.43 3.01 16.20
C CYS A 122 1.39 3.32 17.36
N ASP A 123 2.70 3.45 17.07
CA ASP A 123 3.69 3.83 18.08
C ASP A 123 3.40 5.20 18.70
N VAL A 124 3.04 6.20 17.88
CA VAL A 124 2.68 7.54 18.37
C VAL A 124 1.46 7.48 19.28
N ILE A 125 0.40 6.76 18.88
CA ILE A 125 -0.80 6.58 19.73
C ILE A 125 -0.42 5.96 21.07
N LYS A 126 0.44 4.93 21.08
CA LYS A 126 0.89 4.27 22.32
C LYS A 126 1.74 5.18 23.20
N MET A 127 2.59 6.03 22.62
CA MET A 127 3.43 6.96 23.38
C MET A 127 2.62 8.11 23.99
N LEU A 128 1.57 8.57 23.32
CA LEU A 128 0.74 9.68 23.79
C LEU A 128 -0.42 9.23 24.69
N ALA A 129 -0.68 7.93 24.79
CA ALA A 129 -1.73 7.37 25.62
C ALA A 129 -1.52 7.63 27.13
N PRO A 130 -2.59 7.77 27.93
CA PRO A 130 -2.51 8.16 29.33
C PRO A 130 -1.94 7.06 30.23
N ASP A 131 -1.93 5.81 29.76
CA ASP A 131 -1.37 4.63 30.41
C ASP A 131 0.01 4.24 29.87
N SER A 132 0.65 5.12 29.08
CA SER A 132 1.95 4.81 28.49
C SER A 132 3.07 4.77 29.53
N THR A 133 3.84 3.69 29.51
CA THR A 133 5.11 3.56 30.24
C THR A 133 6.33 3.69 29.32
N ILE A 134 6.09 3.99 28.04
CA ILE A 134 7.11 4.04 26.99
C ILE A 134 7.70 5.45 26.96
N MET A 135 9.01 5.56 26.77
CA MET A 135 9.67 6.86 26.55
C MET A 135 9.03 7.57 25.34
N ASN A 136 8.56 8.80 25.57
CA ASN A 136 7.91 9.59 24.52
C ASN A 136 8.93 10.00 23.46
N ARG A 137 8.82 9.37 22.29
CA ARG A 137 9.54 9.71 21.05
C ARG A 137 8.57 10.02 19.92
N ALA A 138 7.39 10.55 20.26
CA ALA A 138 6.35 10.85 19.29
C ALA A 138 6.86 11.80 18.20
N ASP A 139 7.64 12.83 18.58
CA ASP A 139 8.22 13.78 17.63
C ASP A 139 9.11 13.13 16.58
N ASP A 140 9.99 12.19 16.98
CA ASP A 140 10.82 11.45 16.04
C ASP A 140 9.94 10.67 15.06
N ARG A 141 8.95 9.93 15.59
CA ARG A 141 8.06 9.09 14.77
C ARG A 141 7.21 9.91 13.81
N ILE A 142 6.68 11.05 14.26
CA ILE A 142 5.93 12.00 13.44
C ILE A 142 6.85 12.57 12.35
N GLY A 143 8.06 13.02 12.69
CA GLY A 143 9.00 13.56 11.72
C GLY A 143 9.44 12.55 10.64
N TYR A 144 9.63 11.28 11.01
CA TYR A 144 9.86 10.21 10.03
C TYR A 144 8.62 9.93 9.18
N PHE A 145 7.43 9.91 9.80
CA PHE A 145 6.17 9.70 9.09
C PHE A 145 5.98 10.76 8.01
N GLU A 146 6.08 12.06 8.34
CA GLU A 146 5.85 13.17 7.41
C GLU A 146 6.77 13.10 6.17
N LYS A 147 8.05 12.77 6.39
CA LYS A 147 9.01 12.61 5.27
C LYS A 147 8.65 11.44 4.38
N ARG A 148 8.32 10.28 4.98
CA ARG A 148 8.06 9.06 4.21
C ARG A 148 6.68 9.07 3.56
N SER A 149 5.66 9.67 4.17
CA SER A 149 4.31 9.75 3.63
C SER A 149 4.27 10.56 2.33
N ALA A 150 4.93 11.72 2.30
CA ALA A 150 5.02 12.54 1.09
C ALA A 150 5.74 11.79 -0.06
N ALA A 151 6.85 11.12 0.23
CA ALA A 151 7.57 10.33 -0.77
C ALA A 151 6.71 9.15 -1.28
N LEU A 152 6.02 8.45 -0.37
CA LEU A 152 5.18 7.32 -0.72
C LEU A 152 3.97 7.73 -1.56
N GLU A 153 3.35 8.87 -1.26
CA GLU A 153 2.24 9.43 -2.04
C GLU A 153 2.66 9.70 -3.49
N VAL A 154 3.83 10.29 -3.69
CA VAL A 154 4.39 10.53 -5.03
C VAL A 154 4.65 9.22 -5.75
N GLU A 155 5.27 8.23 -5.08
CA GLU A 155 5.51 6.91 -5.64
C GLU A 155 4.20 6.22 -6.08
N MET A 156 3.14 6.31 -5.26
CA MET A 156 1.81 5.75 -5.57
C MET A 156 1.15 6.45 -6.77
N LYS A 157 1.18 7.78 -6.83
CA LYS A 157 0.62 8.55 -7.96
C LYS A 157 1.35 8.25 -9.28
N MET A 158 2.68 8.23 -9.25
CA MET A 158 3.48 7.85 -10.42
C MET A 158 3.19 6.41 -10.87
N MET A 159 2.96 5.49 -9.93
CA MET A 159 2.57 4.11 -10.28
C MET A 159 1.19 4.07 -10.94
N MET A 160 0.23 4.84 -10.42
CA MET A 160 -1.11 4.95 -11.02
C MET A 160 -1.07 5.47 -12.46
N GLU A 161 -0.24 6.48 -12.72
CA GLU A 161 -0.02 7.03 -14.06
C GLU A 161 0.58 5.97 -15.00
N ARG A 162 1.63 5.26 -14.54
CA ARG A 162 2.27 4.18 -15.32
C ARG A 162 1.29 3.08 -15.68
N LEU A 163 0.46 2.64 -14.72
CA LEU A 163 -0.57 1.62 -14.97
C LEU A 163 -1.68 2.10 -15.89
N SER A 164 -1.94 3.40 -15.96
CA SER A 164 -2.97 3.98 -16.84
C SER A 164 -2.50 4.20 -18.27
N ALA A 165 -1.18 4.15 -18.50
CA ALA A 165 -0.57 4.21 -19.82
C ALA A 165 -0.37 2.83 -20.48
N LEU A 166 -0.71 1.75 -19.77
CA LEU A 166 -0.71 0.36 -20.27
C LEU A 166 -2.05 0.02 -20.92
#